data_AF-I0JQJ6-F1
#
_entry.id   AF-I0JQJ6-F1
#
_cell.length_a   1.000
_cell.length_b   1.000
_cell.length_c   1.000
_cell.angle_alpha   90.00
_cell.angle_beta   90.00
_cell.angle_gamma   90.00
#
_symmetry.space_group_name_H-M   'P 1'
#
loop_
_entity.id
_entity.type
_entity.pdbx_description
1 polymer ?
#
loop_
_entity_poly.entity_id
_entity_poly.type
_entity_poly.pdbx_seq_one_letter_code
_entity_poly.pdbx_strand_id
1 'polypeptide(L)'
;MSELTVEQHQLLFDYDQLLNTISDALEYLEKNIKEEAAPEVQQVFQDVLLALDKASTSHEQMVALFNEDINLITLIGDFHDVVKLLQQWFELETNEEKRQLLVEKVVPAYESWRSQMQSYVKPYIVH
;
A
#
# COMPACT_ATOMS: atom_id res chain seq x y z
N MET A 1 4.22 -19.67 20.80
CA MET A 1 4.43 -18.96 19.53
C MET A 1 5.90 -19.10 19.22
N SER A 2 6.26 -19.65 18.05
CA SER A 2 7.66 -19.69 17.62
C SER A 2 8.17 -18.27 17.50
N GLU A 3 9.30 -17.97 18.13
CA GLU A 3 9.98 -16.69 17.96
C GLU A 3 10.35 -16.52 16.46
N LEU A 4 10.08 -15.33 15.92
CA LEU A 4 10.43 -15.01 14.54
C LEU A 4 11.95 -14.98 14.39
N THR A 5 12.46 -15.33 13.20
CA THR A 5 13.89 -15.18 12.90
C THR A 5 14.25 -13.73 12.63
N VAL A 6 15.55 -13.40 12.69
CA VAL A 6 16.05 -12.05 12.36
C VAL A 6 15.64 -11.63 10.95
N GLU A 7 15.66 -12.55 9.99
CA GLU A 7 15.24 -12.30 8.61
C GLU A 7 13.74 -12.01 8.52
N GLN A 8 12.92 -12.69 9.33
CA GLN A 8 11.48 -12.45 9.39
C GLN A 8 11.16 -11.09 10.04
N HIS A 9 11.90 -10.70 11.08
CA HIS A 9 11.82 -9.36 11.66
C HIS A 9 12.19 -8.27 10.64
N GLN A 10 13.30 -8.47 9.90
CA GLN A 10 13.73 -7.54 8.86
C GLN A 10 12.69 -7.42 7.73
N LEU A 11 12.09 -8.52 7.31
CA LEU A 11 11.02 -8.52 6.31
C LEU A 11 9.84 -7.65 6.76
N LEU A 12 9.42 -7.76 8.03
CA LEU A 12 8.31 -6.96 8.56
C LEU A 12 8.68 -5.49 8.70
N PHE A 13 9.94 -5.17 9.03
CA PHE A 13 10.45 -3.80 9.03
C PHE A 13 10.44 -3.19 7.61
N ASP A 14 11.02 -3.89 6.64
CA ASP A 14 11.07 -3.43 5.24
C ASP A 14 9.67 -3.26 4.65
N TYR A 15 8.75 -4.15 5.03
CA TYR A 15 7.34 -4.06 4.68
C TYR A 15 6.68 -2.81 5.26
N ASP A 16 6.85 -2.52 6.56
CA ASP A 16 6.34 -1.30 7.19
C ASP A 16 6.88 -0.03 6.51
N GLN A 17 8.16 -0.01 6.15
CA GLN A 17 8.78 1.10 5.42
C GLN A 17 8.23 1.25 3.99
N LEU A 18 7.98 0.13 3.30
CA LEU A 18 7.34 0.15 1.99
C LEU A 18 5.95 0.78 2.05
N LEU A 19 5.15 0.47 3.10
CA LEU A 19 3.84 1.08 3.28
C LEU A 19 3.91 2.60 3.48
N ASN A 20 4.93 3.08 4.21
CA ASN A 20 5.16 4.53 4.35
C ASN A 20 5.55 5.16 3.02
N THR A 21 6.38 4.49 2.23
CA THR A 21 6.82 5.00 0.91
C THR A 21 5.64 5.14 -0.07
N ILE A 22 4.69 4.18 -0.06
CA ILE A 22 3.48 4.25 -0.88
C ILE A 22 2.58 5.43 -0.43
N SER A 23 2.41 5.61 0.89
CA SER A 23 1.66 6.74 1.47
C SER A 23 2.23 8.08 0.99
N ASP A 24 3.55 8.28 1.11
CA ASP A 24 4.22 9.51 0.70
C ASP A 24 4.08 9.75 -0.82
N ALA A 25 4.18 8.69 -1.63
CA ALA A 25 4.00 8.78 -3.08
C ALA A 25 2.56 9.12 -3.49
N LEU A 26 1.56 8.54 -2.80
CA LEU A 26 0.15 8.88 -3.01
C LEU A 26 -0.15 10.33 -2.64
N GLU A 27 0.39 10.82 -1.51
CA GLU A 27 0.28 12.22 -1.11
C GLU A 27 0.96 13.15 -2.13
N TYR A 28 2.10 12.75 -2.68
CA TYR A 28 2.74 13.49 -3.76
C TYR A 28 1.83 13.57 -5.00
N LEU A 29 1.23 12.46 -5.42
CA LEU A 29 0.33 12.43 -6.58
C LEU A 29 -0.89 13.34 -6.36
N GLU A 30 -1.54 13.25 -5.20
CA GLU A 30 -2.67 14.12 -4.83
C GLU A 30 -2.35 15.61 -5.02
N LYS A 31 -1.14 16.04 -4.62
CA LYS A 31 -0.72 17.45 -4.66
C LYS A 31 -0.24 17.91 -6.04
N ASN A 32 0.19 16.98 -6.91
CA ASN A 32 0.89 17.32 -8.15
C ASN A 32 0.15 16.94 -9.43
N ILE A 33 -0.94 16.17 -9.36
CA ILE A 33 -1.85 16.00 -10.49
C ILE A 33 -2.59 17.32 -10.73
N LYS A 34 -2.27 17.98 -11.84
CA LYS A 34 -2.90 19.23 -12.34
C LYS A 34 -3.34 19.01 -13.79
N GLU A 35 -4.06 19.97 -14.39
CA GLU A 35 -4.44 19.91 -15.81
C GLU A 35 -3.25 19.55 -16.72
N GLU A 36 -2.13 20.23 -16.54
CA GLU A 36 -0.84 19.88 -17.16
C GLU A 36 0.10 19.27 -16.11
N ALA A 37 -0.02 17.95 -15.90
CA ALA A 37 0.86 17.22 -15.00
C ALA A 37 2.24 17.00 -15.64
N ALA A 38 3.30 17.20 -14.87
CA ALA A 38 4.65 16.94 -15.33
C ALA A 38 4.87 15.43 -15.54
N PRO A 39 5.77 15.00 -16.46
CA PRO A 39 6.03 13.58 -16.71
C PRO A 39 6.38 12.77 -15.44
N GLU A 40 6.97 13.43 -14.45
CA GLU A 40 7.31 12.86 -13.14
C GLU A 40 6.08 12.32 -12.40
N VAL A 41 4.90 12.92 -12.57
CA VAL A 41 3.64 12.43 -11.96
C VAL A 41 3.29 11.03 -12.48
N GLN A 42 3.50 10.79 -13.78
CA GLN A 42 3.26 9.48 -14.38
C GLN A 42 4.28 8.46 -13.90
N GLN A 43 5.55 8.87 -13.71
CA GLN A 43 6.59 7.99 -13.15
C GLN A 43 6.25 7.60 -11.70
N VAL A 44 5.91 8.57 -10.85
CA VAL A 44 5.55 8.28 -9.45
C VAL A 44 4.34 7.35 -9.38
N PHE A 45 3.35 7.52 -10.25
CA PHE A 45 2.22 6.60 -10.32
C PHE A 45 2.65 5.16 -10.67
N GLN A 46 3.56 4.99 -11.63
CA GLN A 46 4.12 3.67 -11.95
C GLN A 46 4.89 3.08 -10.76
N ASP A 47 5.66 3.90 -10.05
CA ASP A 47 6.39 3.48 -8.86
C ASP A 47 5.44 3.03 -7.73
N VAL A 48 4.30 3.69 -7.57
CA VAL A 48 3.23 3.26 -6.64
C VAL A 48 2.71 1.87 -7.01
N LEU A 49 2.43 1.61 -8.30
CA LEU A 49 1.95 0.30 -8.74
C LEU A 49 2.97 -0.80 -8.46
N LEU A 50 4.25 -0.54 -8.73
CA LEU A 50 5.33 -1.48 -8.43
C LEU A 50 5.48 -1.74 -6.91
N ALA A 51 5.32 -0.70 -6.10
CA ALA A 51 5.37 -0.82 -4.65
C ALA A 51 4.17 -1.60 -4.09
N LEU A 52 2.98 -1.43 -4.66
CA LEU A 52 1.79 -2.23 -4.31
C LEU A 52 1.96 -3.70 -4.69
N ASP A 53 2.52 -3.99 -5.86
CA ASP A 53 2.84 -5.37 -6.29
C ASP A 53 3.85 -6.03 -5.34
N LYS A 54 4.89 -5.29 -4.94
CA LYS A 54 5.85 -5.74 -3.93
C LYS A 54 5.17 -6.01 -2.58
N ALA A 55 4.25 -5.15 -2.14
CA ALA A 55 3.48 -5.37 -0.91
C ALA A 55 2.62 -6.64 -0.99
N SER A 56 1.98 -6.89 -2.15
CA SER A 56 1.22 -8.12 -2.42
C SER A 56 2.10 -9.36 -2.33
N THR A 57 3.32 -9.31 -2.87
CA THR A 57 4.29 -10.41 -2.77
C THR A 57 4.71 -10.66 -1.31
N SER A 58 4.84 -9.61 -0.50
CA SER A 58 5.11 -9.74 0.93
C SER A 58 3.94 -10.40 1.68
N HIS A 59 2.70 -10.15 1.28
CA HIS A 59 1.51 -10.77 1.89
C HIS A 59 1.52 -12.29 1.79
N GLU A 60 1.94 -12.86 0.65
CA GLU A 60 2.07 -14.31 0.50
C GLU A 60 3.03 -14.92 1.53
N GLN A 61 4.16 -14.24 1.77
CA GLN A 61 5.15 -14.66 2.76
C GLN A 61 4.62 -14.50 4.18
N MET A 62 3.87 -13.43 4.46
CA MET A 62 3.26 -13.18 5.76
C MET A 62 2.17 -14.21 6.09
N VAL A 63 1.35 -14.65 5.13
CA VAL A 63 0.33 -15.69 5.35
C VAL A 63 0.98 -16.99 5.84
N ALA A 64 2.08 -17.40 5.20
CA ALA A 64 2.86 -18.55 5.64
C ALA A 64 3.49 -18.33 7.03
N LEU A 65 4.01 -17.11 7.27
CA LEU A 65 4.67 -16.75 8.53
C LEU A 65 3.72 -16.79 9.74
N PHE A 66 2.48 -16.33 9.57
CA PHE A 66 1.49 -16.19 10.63
C PHE A 66 0.46 -17.34 10.66
N ASN A 67 0.75 -18.46 10.00
CA ASN A 67 -0.09 -19.67 9.98
C ASN A 67 -1.56 -19.37 9.64
N GLU A 68 -1.80 -18.61 8.56
CA GLU A 68 -3.15 -18.28 8.11
C GLU A 68 -4.00 -17.53 9.16
N ASP A 69 -3.38 -16.64 9.95
CA ASP A 69 -4.11 -15.76 10.88
C ASP A 69 -5.25 -15.03 10.15
N ILE A 70 -6.47 -15.22 10.64
CA ILE A 70 -7.70 -14.69 10.01
C ILE A 70 -7.69 -13.16 9.96
N ASN A 71 -7.10 -12.50 10.96
CA ASN A 71 -7.00 -11.03 10.96
C ASN A 71 -6.06 -10.57 9.84
N LEU A 72 -4.92 -11.23 9.68
CA LEU A 72 -4.01 -10.94 8.57
C LEU A 72 -4.67 -11.19 7.21
N ILE A 73 -5.35 -12.32 7.04
CA ILE A 73 -6.07 -12.64 5.79
C ILE A 73 -7.12 -11.57 5.47
N THR A 74 -7.85 -11.09 6.49
CA THR A 74 -8.83 -10.01 6.33
C THR A 74 -8.16 -8.72 5.87
N LEU A 75 -7.05 -8.33 6.53
CA LEU A 75 -6.28 -7.15 6.14
C LEU A 75 -5.70 -7.27 4.71
N ILE A 76 -5.30 -8.45 4.27
CA ILE A 76 -4.86 -8.69 2.89
C ILE A 76 -6.04 -8.57 1.92
N GLY A 77 -7.23 -9.04 2.31
CA GLY A 77 -8.46 -8.82 1.54
C GLY A 77 -8.75 -7.33 1.34
N ASP A 78 -8.71 -6.56 2.43
CA ASP A 78 -8.94 -5.10 2.40
C ASP A 78 -7.90 -4.37 1.53
N PHE A 79 -6.65 -4.86 1.50
CA PHE A 79 -5.62 -4.34 0.59
C PHE A 79 -6.03 -4.50 -0.88
N HIS A 80 -6.55 -5.67 -1.26
CA HIS A 80 -6.99 -5.91 -2.64
C HIS A 80 -8.13 -4.98 -3.03
N ASP A 81 -9.00 -4.60 -2.10
CA ASP A 81 -10.04 -3.61 -2.35
C ASP A 81 -9.44 -2.22 -2.63
N VAL A 82 -8.38 -1.82 -1.93
CA VAL A 82 -7.64 -0.59 -2.25
C VAL A 82 -7.03 -0.64 -3.65
N VAL A 83 -6.36 -1.75 -4.00
CA VAL A 83 -5.78 -1.93 -5.35
C VAL A 83 -6.87 -1.88 -6.42
N LYS A 84 -8.03 -2.48 -6.17
CA LYS A 84 -9.18 -2.45 -7.08
C LYS A 84 -9.77 -1.05 -7.24
N LEU A 85 -9.79 -0.23 -6.18
CA LEU A 85 -10.14 1.19 -6.31
C LEU A 85 -9.17 1.92 -7.24
N LEU A 86 -7.87 1.67 -7.08
CA LEU A 86 -6.83 2.32 -7.90
C LEU A 86 -6.91 1.92 -9.38
N GLN A 87 -7.43 0.73 -9.72
CA GLN A 87 -7.61 0.30 -11.12
C GLN A 87 -8.53 1.24 -11.92
N GLN A 88 -9.48 1.93 -11.27
CA GLN A 88 -10.33 2.93 -11.92
C GLN A 88 -9.50 4.04 -12.59
N TRP A 89 -8.26 4.29 -12.13
CA TRP A 89 -7.35 5.28 -12.72
C TRP A 89 -7.19 5.14 -14.23
N PHE A 90 -7.17 3.90 -14.74
CA PHE A 90 -6.98 3.62 -16.17
C PHE A 90 -8.23 3.90 -17.02
N GLU A 91 -9.40 4.03 -16.39
CA GLU A 91 -10.67 4.33 -17.04
C GLU A 91 -10.90 5.85 -17.15
N LEU A 92 -10.12 6.65 -16.42
CA LEU A 92 -10.29 8.10 -16.34
C LEU A 92 -9.47 8.82 -17.42
N GLU A 93 -10.12 9.75 -18.11
CA GLU A 93 -9.52 10.46 -19.24
C GLU A 93 -8.77 11.70 -18.77
N THR A 94 -9.27 12.37 -17.74
CA THR A 94 -8.73 13.66 -17.28
C THR A 94 -7.90 13.54 -16.01
N ASN A 95 -6.95 14.45 -15.85
CA ASN A 95 -6.16 14.56 -14.62
C ASN A 95 -7.02 14.96 -13.42
N GLU A 96 -8.07 15.76 -13.62
CA GLU A 96 -8.98 16.13 -12.53
C GLU A 96 -9.75 14.92 -12.00
N GLU A 97 -10.29 14.06 -12.87
CA GLU A 97 -10.94 12.81 -12.44
C GLU A 97 -9.98 11.89 -11.68
N LYS A 98 -8.74 11.75 -12.17
CA LYS A 98 -7.70 10.95 -11.50
C LYS A 98 -7.35 11.49 -10.13
N ARG A 99 -7.25 12.81 -10.00
CA ARG A 99 -7.05 13.48 -8.72
C ARG A 99 -8.22 13.24 -7.78
N GLN A 100 -9.46 13.37 -8.25
CA GLN A 100 -10.66 13.08 -7.45
C GLN A 100 -10.70 11.62 -6.99
N LEU A 101 -10.37 10.66 -7.86
CA LEU A 101 -10.24 9.26 -7.48
C LEU A 101 -9.25 9.07 -6.32
N LEU A 102 -8.08 9.71 -6.38
CA LEU A 102 -7.10 9.62 -5.30
C LEU A 102 -7.62 10.23 -4.00
N VAL A 103 -8.04 11.49 -4.05
CA VAL A 103 -8.44 12.28 -2.86
C VAL A 103 -9.65 11.67 -2.16
N GLU A 104 -10.66 11.27 -2.93
CA GLU A 104 -11.96 10.89 -2.36
C GLU A 104 -12.04 9.40 -2.02
N LYS A 105 -11.23 8.56 -2.67
CA LYS A 105 -11.36 7.10 -2.55
C LYS A 105 -10.05 6.42 -2.17
N VAL A 106 -9.01 6.54 -3.01
CA VAL A 106 -7.81 5.69 -2.86
C VAL A 106 -7.01 6.07 -1.62
N VAL A 107 -6.67 7.36 -1.44
CA VAL A 107 -5.84 7.81 -0.32
C VAL A 107 -6.53 7.52 1.02
N PRO A 108 -7.81 7.87 1.25
CA PRO A 108 -8.48 7.53 2.50
C PRO A 108 -8.56 6.02 2.76
N ALA A 109 -8.84 5.21 1.74
CA ALA A 109 -8.91 3.77 1.88
C ALA A 109 -7.53 3.16 2.20
N TYR A 110 -6.49 3.62 1.51
CA TYR A 110 -5.11 3.19 1.73
C TYR A 110 -4.63 3.56 3.14
N GLU A 111 -4.87 4.79 3.61
CA GLU A 111 -4.42 5.24 4.94
C GLU A 111 -5.12 4.50 6.08
N SER A 112 -6.42 4.25 5.93
CA SER A 112 -7.19 3.45 6.88
C SER A 112 -6.64 2.02 6.97
N TRP A 113 -6.44 1.38 5.81
CA TRP A 113 -5.89 0.05 5.72
C TRP A 113 -4.45 -0.02 6.26
N ARG A 114 -3.58 0.90 5.84
CA ARG A 114 -2.18 1.00 6.26
C ARG A 114 -2.10 1.08 7.78
N SER A 115 -2.89 1.93 8.40
CA SER A 115 -2.88 2.10 9.86
C SER A 115 -3.22 0.81 10.60
N GLN A 116 -4.18 0.03 10.08
CA GLN A 116 -4.55 -1.27 10.65
C GLN A 116 -3.45 -2.32 10.43
N MET A 117 -2.91 -2.40 9.22
CA MET A 117 -1.83 -3.31 8.89
C MET A 117 -0.56 -3.02 9.70
N GLN A 118 -0.18 -1.75 9.83
CA GLN A 118 0.95 -1.33 10.66
C GLN A 118 0.73 -1.66 12.13
N SER A 119 -0.49 -1.50 12.64
CA SER A 119 -0.84 -1.89 14.01
C SER A 119 -0.70 -3.41 14.22
N TYR A 120 -0.98 -4.21 13.18
CA TYR A 120 -0.76 -5.66 13.19
C TYR A 120 0.75 -6.02 13.17
N VAL A 121 1.56 -5.41 12.31
CA VAL A 121 2.97 -5.80 12.15
C VAL A 121 3.93 -5.19 13.18
N LYS A 122 3.68 -3.98 13.70
CA LYS A 122 4.59 -3.28 14.61
C LYS A 122 5.01 -4.06 15.87
N PRO A 123 4.14 -4.84 16.54
CA PRO A 123 4.52 -5.66 17.68
C PRO A 123 5.66 -6.65 17.37
N TYR A 124 5.80 -7.03 16.10
CA TYR A 124 6.81 -7.96 15.62
C TYR A 124 8.06 -7.26 15.07
N ILE A 125 8.16 -5.93 15.08
CA ILE A 125 9.33 -5.20 14.57
C ILE A 125 10.25 -4.79 15.71
N VAL A 126 9.69 -4.54 16.91
CA VAL A 126 10.43 -3.98 18.05
C VAL A 126 11.01 -5.09 18.91
N HIS A 127 12.04 -5.80 18.46
CA HIS A 127 12.88 -6.69 19.30
C HIS A 127 14.36 -6.51 18.95
#